data_AF-A0A3A9ENE6-F1
#
_entry.id   AF-A0A3A9ENE6-F1
#
_cell.length_a   1.000
_cell.length_b   1.000
_cell.length_c   1.000
_cell.angle_alpha   90.00
_cell.angle_beta   90.00
_cell.angle_gamma   90.00
#
_symmetry.space_group_name_H-M   'P 1'
#
loop_
_entity.id
_entity.type
_entity.pdbx_description
1 polymer ?
#
loop_
_entity_poly.entity_id
_entity_poly.type
_entity_poly.pdbx_seq_one_letter_code
_entity_poly.pdbx_strand_id
1 'polypeptide(L)' 'MKFEWDEEKNIINKEKHKISFETAAYVFDDPDYIEMFEFEHSVDEDRYIAIGKVGDVLFVVFTERKETIR' A
#
# COMPACT_ATOMS: atom_id res chain seq x y z
N MET A 1 -6.47 11.81 -1.75
CA MET A 1 -5.41 11.32 -0.85
C MET A 1 -4.06 11.78 -1.33
N LYS A 2 -3.09 11.99 -0.44
CA LYS A 2 -1.69 12.14 -0.81
C LYS A 2 -0.99 10.81 -0.55
N PHE A 3 -0.16 10.36 -1.48
CA PHE A 3 0.66 9.18 -1.32
C PHE A 3 2.12 9.62 -1.19
N GLU A 4 2.82 9.07 -0.22
CA GLU A 4 4.25 9.25 -0.04
C GLU A 4 4.92 7.89 0.07
N TRP A 5 6.16 7.75 -0.35
CA TRP A 5 6.93 6.54 -0.09
C TRP A 5 8.41 6.87 -0.13
N ASP A 6 9.21 5.93 0.36
CA ASP A 6 10.65 5.98 0.20
C ASP A 6 11.02 5.43 -1.19
N GLU A 7 11.77 6.19 -1.98
CA GLU A 7 12.09 5.79 -3.36
C GLU A 7 13.05 4.59 -3.41
N GLU A 8 13.93 4.41 -2.42
CA GLU A 8 14.75 3.20 -2.33
C GLU A 8 13.87 1.97 -2.10
N LYS A 9 12.83 2.09 -1.26
CA LYS A 9 11.83 1.02 -1.10
C LYS A 9 11.06 0.77 -2.38
N ASN A 10 10.69 1.81 -3.12
CA ASN A 10 9.99 1.67 -4.40
C ASN A 10 10.84 0.93 -5.44
N ILE A 11 12.14 1.24 -5.51
CA ILE A 11 13.10 0.52 -6.36
C ILE A 11 13.17 -0.96 -5.96
N ILE A 12 13.35 -1.24 -4.67
CA ILE A 12 13.39 -2.62 -4.15
C ILE A 12 12.06 -3.36 -4.45
N ASN A 13 10.92 -2.68 -4.33
CA ASN A 13 9.61 -3.26 -4.62
C ASN A 13 9.46 -3.59 -6.11
N LYS A 14 9.86 -2.66 -6.99
CA LYS A 14 9.92 -2.88 -8.45
C LYS A 14 10.82 -4.08 -8.78
N GLU A 15 11.95 -4.24 -8.11
CA GLU A 15 12.86 -5.37 -8.35
C GLU A 15 12.27 -6.71 -7.89
N LYS A 16 11.70 -6.76 -6.67
CA LYS A 16 11.17 -7.98 -6.05
C LYS A 16 9.83 -8.42 -6.62
N HIS A 17 8.91 -7.48 -6.80
CA HIS A 17 7.51 -7.74 -7.11
C HIS A 17 7.09 -7.30 -8.52
N LYS A 18 7.99 -6.61 -9.26
CA LYS A 18 7.72 -6.08 -10.61
C LYS A 18 6.59 -5.05 -10.66
N ILE A 19 6.24 -4.49 -9.50
CA ILE A 19 5.19 -3.50 -9.32
C ILE A 19 5.80 -2.30 -8.59
N SER A 20 5.44 -1.10 -9.02
CA SER A 20 5.84 0.13 -8.33
C SER A 20 4.79 0.58 -7.33
N PHE A 21 5.16 1.43 -6.38
CA PHE A 21 4.19 2.03 -5.46
C PHE A 21 3.23 2.99 -6.15
N GLU A 22 3.64 3.65 -7.23
CA GLU A 22 2.75 4.41 -8.10
C GLU A 22 1.64 3.51 -8.66
N THR A 23 1.98 2.28 -9.08
CA THR A 23 0.99 1.32 -9.57
C THR A 23 0.17 0.73 -8.43
N ALA A 24 0.80 0.39 -7.30
CA ALA A 24 0.12 -0.18 -6.16
C ALA A 24 -0.90 0.79 -5.55
N ALA A 25 -0.67 2.09 -5.61
CA ALA A 25 -1.59 3.12 -5.13
C ALA A 25 -2.95 3.12 -5.88
N TYR A 26 -3.03 2.58 -7.09
CA TYR A 26 -4.31 2.40 -7.77
C TYR A 26 -5.22 1.38 -7.07
N VAL A 27 -4.74 0.63 -6.08
CA VAL A 27 -5.59 -0.27 -5.27
C VAL A 27 -6.72 0.51 -4.58
N PHE A 28 -6.48 1.77 -4.23
CA PHE A 28 -7.47 2.65 -3.60
C PHE A 28 -8.52 3.19 -4.58
N ASP A 29 -8.31 3.01 -5.89
CA ASP A 29 -9.29 3.34 -6.93
C ASP A 29 -10.20 2.15 -7.28
N ASP A 30 -9.91 0.95 -6.77
CA ASP A 30 -10.78 -0.22 -6.92
C ASP A 30 -11.98 -0.09 -5.96
N PRO A 31 -13.24 0.07 -6.44
CA PRO A 31 -14.39 0.26 -5.55
C PRO A 31 -14.68 -0.93 -4.63
N ASP A 32 -14.13 -2.12 -4.93
CA ASP A 32 -14.33 -3.34 -4.17
C ASP A 32 -13.11 -3.73 -3.32
N TYR A 33 -12.13 -2.83 -3.15
CA TYR A 33 -10.96 -3.12 -2.33
C TYR A 33 -11.33 -3.41 -0.87
N ILE A 34 -10.61 -4.35 -0.28
CA ILE A 34 -10.77 -4.72 1.13
C ILE A 34 -9.60 -4.12 1.90
N GLU A 35 -9.90 -3.48 3.02
CA GLU A 35 -8.93 -2.96 3.97
C GLU A 35 -8.97 -3.77 5.28
N MET A 36 -7.80 -4.10 5.82
CA MET A 36 -7.67 -4.82 7.09
C MET A 36 -6.58 -4.19 7.95
N PHE A 37 -6.87 -3.99 9.24
CA PHE A 37 -5.89 -3.51 10.20
C PHE A 37 -4.94 -4.64 10.65
N GLU A 38 -3.64 -4.38 10.63
CA GLU A 38 -2.60 -5.35 10.97
C GLU A 38 -2.16 -5.21 12.43
N PHE A 39 -2.90 -5.84 13.34
CA PHE A 39 -2.66 -5.75 14.79
C PHE A 39 -1.24 -6.15 15.24
N GLU A 40 -0.63 -7.16 14.59
CA GLU A 40 0.67 -7.69 15.03
C GLU A 40 1.85 -6.74 14.75
N HIS A 41 1.76 -5.93 13.69
CA HIS A 41 2.84 -5.04 13.26
C HIS A 41 2.56 -3.56 13.55
N SER A 42 1.44 -3.25 14.22
CA SER A 42 1.00 -1.90 14.55
C SER A 42 1.44 -1.43 15.95
N VAL A 43 2.63 -1.83 16.39
CA VAL A 43 3.13 -1.50 17.74
C VAL A 43 3.57 -0.03 17.86
N ASP A 44 4.27 0.47 16.83
CA ASP A 44 4.79 1.85 16.79
C ASP A 44 4.02 2.76 15.82
N GLU A 45 3.36 2.17 14.81
CA GLU A 45 2.62 2.87 13.77
C GLU A 45 1.51 1.97 13.21
N ASP A 46 0.30 2.52 13.06
CA ASP A 46 -0.85 1.78 12.52
C ASP A 46 -0.60 1.34 11.07
N ARG A 47 -0.65 0.03 10.86
CA ARG A 47 -0.49 -0.62 9.55
C ARG A 47 -1.79 -1.22 9.08
N TYR A 48 -2.03 -1.06 7.79
CA TYR A 48 -3.20 -1.55 7.11
C TYR A 48 -2.77 -2.35 5.89
N ILE A 49 -3.61 -3.30 5.52
CA ILE A 49 -3.48 -4.11 4.31
C ILE A 49 -4.64 -3.76 3.41
N ALA A 50 -4.36 -3.27 2.21
CA ALA A 50 -5.32 -3.17 1.12
C ALA A 50 -5.16 -4.37 0.19
N ILE A 51 -6.26 -5.06 -0.10
CA ILE A 51 -6.36 -6.09 -1.12
C ILE A 51 -7.36 -5.63 -2.16
N GLY A 52 -6.90 -5.44 -3.39
CA GLY A 52 -7.74 -4.96 -4.49
C GLY A 52 -7.12 -5.28 -5.84
N LYS A 53 -7.82 -4.95 -6.92
CA LYS A 53 -7.46 -5.32 -8.28
C LYS A 53 -6.94 -4.14 -9.08
N VAL A 54 -5.67 -4.20 -9.46
CA VAL A 54 -5.01 -3.25 -10.37
C VAL A 54 -4.42 -4.04 -11.53
N GLY A 55 -5.28 -4.43 -12.48
CA GLY A 55 -4.97 -5.47 -13.46
C GLY A 55 -5.02 -6.86 -12.82
N ASP A 56 -4.04 -7.15 -11.96
CA ASP A 56 -3.96 -8.33 -11.08
C ASP A 56 -4.42 -7.99 -9.65
N VAL A 57 -4.64 -9.02 -8.83
CA VAL A 57 -4.93 -8.83 -7.40
C VAL A 57 -3.64 -8.47 -6.67
N LEU A 58 -3.64 -7.31 -6.02
CA LEU A 58 -2.53 -6.80 -5.24
C LEU A 58 -2.78 -6.96 -3.75
N PHE A 59 -1.70 -7.21 -3.02
CA PHE A 59 -1.63 -7.13 -1.57
C PHE A 59 -0.69 -5.97 -1.22
N VAL A 60 -1.25 -4.90 -0.66
CA VAL A 60 -0.53 -3.65 -0.40
C VAL A 60 -0.56 -3.37 1.09
N VAL A 61 0.61 -3.21 1.69
CA VAL A 61 0.75 -2.78 3.09
C VAL A 61 1.02 -1.29 3.11
N PHE A 62 0.27 -0.54 3.91
CA PHE A 62 0.41 0.90 4.00
C PHE A 62 0.19 1.41 5.44
N THR A 63 0.64 2.63 5.71
CA THR A 63 0.34 3.35 6.94
C THR A 63 -0.42 4.64 6.66
N GLU A 64 -1.36 4.98 7.54
CA GLU A 64 -2.10 6.24 7.45
C GLU A 64 -1.51 7.29 8.41
N ARG A 65 -1.08 8.42 7.85
CA ARG A 65 -0.56 9.58 8.60
C ARG A 65 -1.38 10.82 8.28
N LYS A 66 -2.40 11.09 9.10
CA LYS A 66 -3.33 12.23 8.96
C LYS A 66 -4.06 12.24 7.60
N GLU A 67 -3.46 12.85 6.58
CA GLU A 67 -4.02 12.98 5.22
C GLU A 67 -3.16 12.28 4.15
N THR A 68 -2.11 11.57 4.58
CA THR A 68 -1.13 10.91 3.71
C THR A 68 -1.13 9.41 3.94
N ILE A 69 -1.11 8.63 2.85
CA ILE A 69 -0.83 7.19 2.84
C ILE A 69 0.65 6.98 2.53
N ARG A 70 1.32 6.10 3.28
CA ARG A 70 2.73 5.74 3.11
C ARG A 70 2.99 4.25 2.90
#